data_AF-A0A845WF04-F1
#
_entry.id   AF-A0A845WF04-F1
#
_cell.length_a   1.000
_cell.length_b   1.000
_cell.length_c   1.000
_cell.angle_alpha   90.00
_cell.angle_beta   90.00
_cell.angle_gamma   90.00
#
_symmetry.space_group_name_H-M   'P 1'
#
loop_
_entity.id
_entity.type
_entity.pdbx_description
1 polymer ?
#
loop_
_entity_poly.entity_id
_entity_poly.type
_entity_poly.pdbx_seq_one_letter_code
_entity_poly.pdbx_strand_id
1 'polypeptide(L)'
;MPLISRVEERAMKRGLEQGLQESRESLQETVVKILQNYFESVSPELVAAINAIEDISVLKQLIDHSLKSNSLEEFEQLLAQHHSRLPTT
;
A
#
# COMPACT_ATOMS: atom_id res chain seq x y z
N MET A 1 24.38 21.31 -24.78
CA MET A 1 23.80 21.94 -23.56
C MET A 1 22.59 21.11 -23.15
N PRO A 2 22.39 20.80 -21.85
CA PRO A 2 21.16 20.14 -21.42
C PRO A 2 19.98 21.08 -21.70
N LEU A 3 18.87 20.53 -22.19
CA LEU A 3 17.67 21.29 -22.57
C LEU A 3 16.83 21.76 -21.37
N ILE A 4 17.17 21.30 -20.16
CA ILE A 4 16.36 21.46 -18.95
C ILE A 4 17.20 22.11 -17.84
N SER A 5 16.62 23.10 -17.16
CA SER A 5 17.20 23.80 -16.02
C SER A 5 17.22 22.91 -14.76
N ARG A 6 18.15 23.19 -13.83
CA ARG A 6 18.20 22.53 -12.51
C ARG A 6 16.89 22.69 -11.72
N VAL A 7 16.17 23.79 -11.94
CA VAL A 7 14.86 24.03 -11.30
C VAL A 7 13.82 23.07 -11.83
N GLU A 8 13.76 22.90 -13.15
CA GLU A 8 12.83 22.00 -13.84
C GLU A 8 13.13 20.53 -13.51
N GLU A 9 14.41 20.15 -13.42
CA GLU A 9 14.81 18.80 -13.00
C GLU A 9 14.32 18.49 -11.57
N ARG A 10 14.46 19.45 -10.63
CA ARG A 10 13.97 19.27 -9.26
C ARG A 10 12.45 19.22 -9.20
N ALA A 11 11.76 20.06 -9.97
CA ALA A 11 10.30 20.04 -10.04
C ALA A 11 9.79 18.68 -10.53
N MET A 12 10.42 18.12 -11.56
CA MET A 12 10.08 16.79 -12.07
C MET A 12 10.31 15.68 -11.04
N LYS A 13 11.46 15.69 -10.33
CA LYS A 13 11.74 14.71 -9.27
C LYS A 13 10.70 14.75 -8.15
N ARG A 14 10.38 15.95 -7.66
CA ARG A 14 9.34 16.13 -6.62
C ARG A 14 7.97 15.67 -7.09
N GLY A 15 7.58 16.01 -8.32
CA GLY A 15 6.29 15.57 -8.88
C GLY A 15 6.18 14.04 -8.96
N LEU A 16 7.27 13.36 -9.32
CA LEU A 16 7.32 11.90 -9.30
C LEU A 16 7.20 11.32 -7.88
N GLU A 17 7.95 11.89 -6.92
CA GLU A 17 7.87 11.48 -5.51
C GLU A 17 6.46 11.67 -4.93
N GLN A 18 5.82 12.81 -5.23
CA GLN A 18 4.45 13.09 -4.81
C GLN A 18 3.44 12.12 -5.45
N GLY A 19 3.55 11.88 -6.76
CA GLY A 19 2.66 10.93 -7.44
C GLY A 19 2.81 9.50 -6.92
N LEU A 20 4.03 9.09 -6.56
CA LEU A 20 4.27 7.79 -5.94
C LEU A 20 3.63 7.71 -4.54
N GLN A 21 3.77 8.77 -3.74
CA GLN A 21 3.14 8.88 -2.42
C GLN A 21 1.62 8.81 -2.51
N GLU A 22 1.00 9.63 -3.36
CA GLU A 22 -0.46 9.66 -3.54
C GLU A 22 -0.99 8.31 -4.04
N SER A 23 -0.28 7.68 -5.00
CA SER A 23 -0.65 6.34 -5.47
C SER A 23 -0.58 5.30 -4.35
N ARG A 24 0.42 5.38 -3.48
CA ARG A 24 0.54 4.46 -2.34
C ARG A 24 -0.62 4.64 -1.37
N GLU A 25 -0.89 5.87 -0.94
CA GLU A 25 -1.97 6.18 0.00
C GLU A 25 -3.34 5.75 -0.54
N SER A 26 -3.59 5.99 -1.83
CA SER A 26 -4.83 5.57 -2.48
C SER A 26 -5.00 4.04 -2.51
N LEU A 27 -3.93 3.30 -2.73
CA LEU A 27 -3.98 1.83 -2.71
C LEU A 27 -4.21 1.29 -1.29
N GLN A 28 -3.54 1.86 -0.28
CA GLN A 28 -3.78 1.53 1.14
C GLN A 28 -5.24 1.75 1.53
N GLU A 29 -5.79 2.93 1.20
CA GLU A 29 -7.19 3.26 1.45
C GLU A 29 -8.13 2.30 0.74
N THR A 30 -7.80 1.89 -0.50
CA THR A 30 -8.60 0.93 -1.28
C THR A 30 -8.65 -0.43 -0.59
N VAL A 31 -7.52 -0.96 -0.14
CA VAL A 31 -7.49 -2.24 0.62
C VAL A 31 -8.38 -2.14 1.85
N VAL A 32 -8.22 -1.09 2.66
CA VAL A 32 -9.01 -0.88 3.88
C VAL A 32 -10.51 -0.80 3.57
N LYS A 33 -10.90 -0.04 2.54
CA LYS A 33 -12.31 0.09 2.12
C LYS A 33 -12.90 -1.25 1.67
N ILE A 34 -12.14 -2.07 0.95
CA ILE A 34 -12.61 -3.40 0.56
C ILE A 34 -12.85 -4.22 1.82
N LEU A 35 -11.87 -4.31 2.74
CA LEU A 35 -12.04 -5.08 3.96
C LEU A 35 -13.25 -4.61 4.79
N GLN A 36 -13.45 -3.30 4.93
CA GLN A 36 -14.59 -2.73 5.66
C GLN A 36 -15.96 -3.01 4.99
N ASN A 37 -15.97 -3.19 3.66
CA ASN A 37 -17.20 -3.51 2.93
C ASN A 37 -17.55 -5.00 3.02
N TYR A 38 -16.54 -5.88 3.07
CA TYR A 38 -16.74 -7.33 3.08
C TYR A 38 -16.82 -7.92 4.50
N PHE A 39 -16.23 -7.25 5.48
CA PHE A 39 -16.19 -7.69 6.87
C PHE A 39 -16.81 -6.62 7.78
N GLU A 40 -17.69 -7.04 8.70
CA GLU A 40 -18.41 -6.12 9.60
C GLU A 40 -17.49 -5.27 10.50
N SER A 41 -16.29 -5.77 10.82
CA SER A 41 -15.33 -5.07 11.65
C SER A 41 -13.90 -5.34 11.19
N VAL A 42 -13.16 -4.26 10.96
CA VAL A 42 -11.72 -4.28 10.65
C VAL A 42 -11.00 -3.62 11.82
N SER A 43 -10.04 -4.32 12.41
CA SER A 43 -9.32 -3.82 13.58
C SER A 43 -8.45 -2.60 13.23
N PRO A 44 -8.30 -1.63 14.14
CA PRO A 44 -7.43 -0.48 13.91
C PRO A 44 -5.96 -0.88 13.75
N GLU A 45 -5.55 -2.00 14.36
CA GLU A 45 -4.21 -2.59 14.21
C GLU A 45 -3.96 -3.07 12.78
N LEU A 46 -4.95 -3.73 12.16
CA LEU A 46 -4.86 -4.17 10.77
C LEU A 46 -4.80 -2.98 9.80
N VAL A 47 -5.60 -1.95 10.05
CA VAL A 47 -5.55 -0.70 9.26
C VAL A 47 -4.16 -0.06 9.36
N ALA A 48 -3.59 0.01 10.56
CA ALA A 48 -2.24 0.53 10.76
C ALA A 48 -1.18 -0.31 10.03
N ALA A 49 -1.31 -1.65 10.06
CA ALA A 49 -0.42 -2.55 9.36
C ALA A 49 -0.47 -2.36 7.83
N ILE A 50 -1.66 -2.13 7.26
CA ILE A 50 -1.83 -1.84 5.82
C ILE A 50 -1.22 -0.48 5.47
N ASN A 51 -1.46 0.55 6.28
CA ASN A 51 -0.95 1.91 6.06
C ASN A 51 0.58 2.01 6.18
N ALA A 52 1.22 1.05 6.87
CA ALA A 52 2.67 0.96 6.96
C ALA A 52 3.35 0.35 5.71
N ILE A 53 2.58 -0.21 4.77
CA ILE A 53 3.13 -0.88 3.59
C ILE A 53 3.59 0.16 2.56
N GLU A 54 4.88 0.16 2.26
CA GLU A 54 5.47 1.08 1.28
C GLU A 54 5.51 0.52 -0.15
N ASP A 55 5.51 -0.81 -0.28
CA ASP A 55 5.61 -1.48 -1.57
C ASP A 55 4.24 -1.53 -2.28
N ILE A 56 4.12 -0.76 -3.37
CA ILE A 56 2.94 -0.71 -4.23
C ILE A 56 2.56 -2.09 -4.79
N SER A 57 3.52 -2.96 -5.07
CA SER A 57 3.27 -4.29 -5.59
C SER A 57 2.58 -5.17 -4.55
N VAL A 58 3.00 -5.06 -3.29
CA VAL A 58 2.35 -5.73 -2.16
C VAL A 58 0.93 -5.19 -1.98
N LEU A 59 0.73 -3.88 -2.04
CA LEU A 59 -0.61 -3.28 -1.95
C LEU A 59 -1.55 -3.76 -3.06
N LYS A 60 -1.07 -3.85 -4.31
CA LYS A 60 -1.86 -4.41 -5.42
C LYS A 60 -2.24 -5.87 -5.18
N GLN A 61 -1.29 -6.68 -4.69
CA GLN A 61 -1.59 -8.06 -4.32
C GLN A 61 -2.62 -8.14 -3.19
N LEU A 62 -2.54 -7.26 -2.18
CA LEU A 62 -3.53 -7.24 -1.11
C LEU A 62 -4.93 -6.89 -1.62
N ILE A 63 -5.08 -5.99 -2.60
CA ILE A 63 -6.39 -5.72 -3.23
C ILE A 63 -6.96 -7.00 -3.84
N ASP A 64 -6.17 -7.73 -4.63
CA ASP A 64 -6.59 -9.00 -5.22
C ASP A 64 -6.98 -10.04 -4.16
N HIS A 65 -6.27 -10.09 -3.04
CA HIS A 65 -6.58 -11.01 -1.94
C HIS A 65 -7.81 -10.59 -1.16
N SER A 66 -7.99 -9.31 -0.84
CA SER A 66 -9.18 -8.80 -0.15
C SER A 66 -10.48 -9.15 -0.88
N LEU A 67 -10.45 -9.30 -2.21
CA LEU A 67 -11.61 -9.71 -3.02
C LEU A 67 -11.84 -11.23 -3.06
N LYS A 68 -10.87 -12.04 -2.65
CA LYS A 68 -10.90 -13.52 -2.71
C LYS A 68 -10.97 -14.19 -1.35
N SER A 69 -10.49 -13.52 -0.31
CA SER A 69 -10.50 -14.02 1.06
C SER A 69 -11.93 -14.22 1.55
N ASN A 70 -12.19 -15.37 2.18
CA ASN A 70 -13.50 -15.70 2.73
C ASN A 70 -13.65 -15.26 4.19
N SER A 71 -12.54 -14.84 4.83
CA SER A 71 -12.48 -14.40 6.22
C SER A 71 -11.37 -13.37 6.42
N LEU A 72 -11.49 -12.61 7.52
CA LEU A 72 -10.45 -11.66 7.91
C LEU A 72 -9.18 -12.38 8.39
N GLU A 73 -9.30 -13.52 9.09
CA GLU A 73 -8.13 -14.29 9.52
C GLU A 73 -7.29 -14.79 8.33
N GLU A 74 -7.92 -15.23 7.24
CA GLU A 74 -7.22 -15.64 6.02
C GLU A 74 -6.40 -14.49 5.41
N PHE A 75 -6.98 -13.28 5.42
CA PHE A 75 -6.29 -12.08 4.96
C PHE A 75 -5.09 -11.72 5.87
N GLU A 76 -5.28 -11.73 7.19
CA GLU A 76 -4.23 -11.41 8.17
C GLU A 76 -3.06 -12.39 8.11
N GLN A 77 -3.32 -13.69 7.91
CA GLN A 77 -2.27 -14.69 7.74
C GLN A 77 -1.42 -14.45 6.48
N LEU A 78 -2.02 -13.98 5.38
CA LEU A 78 -1.29 -13.60 4.18
C LEU A 78 -0.48 -12.32 4.41
N LEU A 79 -1.07 -11.32 5.05
CA LEU A 79 -0.36 -10.09 5.41
C LEU A 79 0.87 -10.37 6.28
N ALA A 80 0.77 -11.29 7.24
CA ALA A 80 1.88 -11.73 8.08
C ALA A 80 3.00 -12.42 7.26
N GLN A 81 2.66 -13.17 6.20
CA GLN A 81 3.64 -13.78 5.30
C GLN A 81 4.40 -12.74 4.45
N HIS A 82 3.75 -11.63 4.10
CA HIS A 82 4.42 -10.51 3.44
C HIS A 82 5.33 -9.74 4.39
N HIS A 83 4.91 -9.55 5.66
CA HIS A 83 5.73 -8.90 6.69
C HIS A 83 6.93 -9.73 7.16
N SER A 84 6.81 -11.07 7.20
CA SER A 84 7.88 -11.98 7.64
C SER A 84 8.99 -12.23 6.60
N ARG A 85 8.90 -11.61 5.41
CA ARG A 85 9.95 -11.66 4.37
C ARG A 85 10.95 -10.50 4.42
N LEU A 86 10.81 -9.54 5.34
CA LEU A 86 11.84 -8.54 5.59
C LEU A 86 12.73 -9.00 6.76
N PRO A 87 14.07 -8.98 6.62
CA PRO A 87 14.95 -9.37 7.70
C PRO A 87 14.82 -8.33 8.82
N THR A 88 14.44 -8.79 10.01
CA THR A 88 14.69 -8.07 11.25
C THR A 88 16.20 -7.97 11.44
N THR A 89 16.81 -6.87 11.01
CA THR A 89 18.16 -6.47 11.47
C THR A 89 18.34 -4.97 11.36
#